data_AF-A0A2V6H375-F1
#
_entry.id   AF-A0A2V6H375-F1
#
_cell.length_a   1.000
_cell.length_b   1.000
_cell.length_c   1.000
_cell.angle_alpha   90.00
_cell.angle_beta   90.00
_cell.angle_gamma   90.00
#
_symmetry.space_group_name_H-M   'P 1'
#
loop_
_entity.id
_entity.type
_entity.pdbx_description
1 polymer ?
#
loop_
_entity_poly.entity_id
_entity_poly.type
_entity_poly.pdbx_seq_one_letter_code
_entity_poly.pdbx_strand_id
1 'polypeptide(L)'
;MNFFSNENFARQLDREDSFCDFREKFSLPLGRDGKPVIYFAGNSLGLMPKSARQIVDHELDNWANLAVDAHHATGTPWYSYHEALREPTARLIGAKPFEVICMNSLTVNLHLMMATFYRPSKSRFKVLMEEPAFPSDTYAIKTQLIHHGLHPKDALV
;
A
#
# COMPACT_ATOMS: atom_id res chain seq x y z
N MET A 1 -20.42 -27.17 5.42
CA MET A 1 -19.78 -27.31 4.09
C MET A 1 -18.80 -28.47 4.19
N ASN A 2 -18.84 -29.44 3.27
CA ASN A 2 -17.91 -30.57 3.27
C ASN A 2 -16.74 -30.24 2.32
N PHE A 3 -15.50 -30.40 2.78
CA PHE A 3 -14.30 -30.12 1.99
C PHE A 3 -13.62 -31.43 1.54
N PHE A 4 -13.10 -31.44 0.31
CA PHE A 4 -12.40 -32.61 -0.26
C PHE A 4 -11.04 -32.20 -0.86
N SER A 5 -10.04 -33.06 -0.78
CA SER A 5 -8.65 -32.78 -1.23
C SER A 5 -8.36 -33.13 -2.70
N ASN A 6 -9.39 -33.27 -3.54
CA ASN A 6 -9.24 -33.67 -4.95
C ASN A 6 -9.41 -32.48 -5.92
N GLU A 7 -8.91 -32.65 -7.14
CA GLU A 7 -8.96 -31.62 -8.19
C GLU A 7 -10.39 -31.19 -8.56
N ASN A 8 -11.34 -32.13 -8.59
CA ASN A 8 -12.73 -31.82 -8.94
C ASN A 8 -13.35 -30.84 -7.94
N PHE A 9 -13.00 -30.95 -6.67
CA PHE A 9 -13.46 -30.04 -5.64
C PHE A 9 -12.85 -28.64 -5.81
N ALA A 10 -11.56 -28.52 -6.12
CA ALA A 10 -10.94 -27.23 -6.43
C ALA A 10 -11.60 -26.57 -7.65
N ARG A 11 -11.82 -27.33 -8.73
CA ARG A 11 -12.51 -26.84 -9.95
C ARG A 11 -13.97 -26.44 -9.68
N GLN A 12 -14.63 -27.07 -8.71
CA GLN A 12 -15.95 -26.65 -8.28
C GLN A 12 -15.89 -25.29 -7.59
N LEU A 13 -14.96 -25.10 -6.65
CA LEU A 13 -14.78 -23.82 -5.97
C LEU A 13 -14.42 -22.69 -6.94
N ASP A 14 -13.58 -22.94 -7.95
CA ASP A 14 -13.26 -21.96 -8.99
C ASP A 14 -14.50 -21.51 -9.80
N ARG A 15 -15.45 -22.43 -10.05
CA ARG A 15 -16.70 -22.12 -10.79
C ARG A 15 -17.73 -21.39 -9.93
N GLU A 16 -17.70 -21.61 -8.62
CA GLU A 16 -18.61 -20.99 -7.66
C GLU A 16 -18.10 -19.62 -7.18
N ASP A 17 -16.84 -19.27 -7.47
CA ASP A 17 -16.25 -17.98 -7.13
C ASP A 17 -16.88 -16.84 -7.95
N SER A 18 -17.70 -16.01 -7.29
CA SER A 18 -18.29 -14.80 -7.86
C SER A 18 -17.27 -13.74 -8.30
N PHE A 19 -16.00 -13.88 -7.93
CA PHE A 19 -14.92 -12.97 -8.28
C PHE A 19 -13.96 -13.52 -9.34
N CYS A 20 -14.21 -14.71 -9.92
CA CYS A 20 -13.29 -15.35 -10.85
C CYS A 20 -12.85 -14.43 -12.02
N ASP A 21 -13.77 -13.59 -12.53
CA ASP A 21 -13.50 -12.63 -13.61
C ASP A 21 -12.48 -11.54 -13.23
N PHE A 22 -12.24 -11.28 -11.93
CA PHE A 22 -11.22 -10.32 -11.51
C PHE A 22 -9.82 -10.77 -11.88
N ARG A 23 -9.57 -12.08 -11.98
CA ARG A 23 -8.29 -12.63 -12.44
C ARG A 23 -7.89 -12.05 -13.79
N GLU A 24 -8.85 -11.85 -14.69
CA GLU A 24 -8.62 -11.31 -16.02
C GLU A 24 -8.27 -9.82 -16.04
N LYS A 25 -8.41 -9.12 -14.91
CA LYS A 25 -7.99 -7.72 -14.77
C LYS A 25 -6.49 -7.57 -14.48
N PHE A 26 -5.77 -8.66 -14.23
CA PHE A 26 -4.36 -8.65 -13.89
C PHE A 26 -3.49 -9.25 -15.00
N SER A 27 -2.27 -8.74 -15.12
CA SER A 27 -1.24 -9.33 -15.98
C SER A 27 -0.59 -10.50 -15.23
N LEU A 28 -0.70 -11.70 -15.80
CA LEU A 28 -0.15 -12.92 -15.20
C LEU A 28 1.18 -13.27 -15.85
N PRO A 29 2.31 -13.32 -15.11
CA PRO A 29 3.58 -13.76 -15.65
C PRO A 29 3.47 -15.20 -16.18
N LEU A 30 4.10 -15.46 -17.32
CA LEU A 30 4.16 -16.80 -17.90
C LEU A 30 5.42 -17.54 -17.44
N GLY A 31 5.27 -18.81 -17.12
CA GLY A 31 6.36 -19.74 -16.86
C GLY A 31 7.03 -20.21 -18.15
N ARG A 32 8.01 -21.10 -18.00
CA ARG A 32 8.79 -21.66 -19.13
C ARG A 32 7.94 -22.46 -20.12
N ASP A 33 6.81 -22.98 -19.67
CA ASP A 33 5.85 -23.74 -20.46
C ASP A 33 4.78 -22.86 -21.12
N GLY A 34 4.92 -21.53 -21.02
CA GLY A 34 3.96 -20.57 -21.57
C GLY A 34 2.66 -20.45 -20.77
N LYS A 35 2.54 -21.11 -19.61
CA LYS A 35 1.34 -21.02 -18.75
C LYS A 35 1.53 -19.98 -17.64
N PRO A 36 0.46 -19.39 -17.11
CA PRO A 36 0.54 -18.52 -15.95
C PRO A 36 1.24 -19.19 -14.77
N VAL A 37 2.16 -18.47 -14.12
CA VAL A 37 2.83 -18.97 -12.92
C VAL A 37 1.85 -19.06 -11.74
N ILE A 38 2.08 -20.02 -10.84
CA ILE A 38 1.40 -20.05 -9.53
C ILE A 38 2.06 -19.00 -8.64
N TYR A 39 1.45 -17.82 -8.55
CA TYR A 39 2.03 -16.66 -7.87
C TYR A 39 1.46 -16.47 -6.46
N PHE A 40 2.16 -16.99 -5.44
CA PHE A 40 1.81 -16.83 -4.02
C PHE A 40 2.67 -15.81 -3.28
N ALA A 41 3.11 -14.75 -3.99
CA ALA A 41 3.92 -13.66 -3.42
C ALA A 41 3.24 -12.28 -3.51
N GLY A 42 1.92 -12.24 -3.72
CA GLY A 42 1.13 -11.01 -3.86
C GLY A 42 1.15 -10.11 -2.62
N ASN A 43 1.46 -10.67 -1.45
CA ASN A 43 1.65 -9.93 -0.20
C ASN A 43 2.94 -9.10 -0.18
N SER A 44 3.93 -9.43 -1.02
CA SER A 44 5.16 -8.65 -1.15
C SER A 44 5.07 -7.68 -2.33
N LEU A 45 4.64 -8.17 -3.49
CA LEU A 45 4.40 -7.34 -4.67
C LEU A 45 3.15 -7.84 -5.40
N GLY A 46 2.13 -6.98 -5.48
CA GLY A 46 0.91 -7.30 -6.21
C GLY A 46 1.16 -7.48 -7.71
N LEU A 47 0.40 -8.38 -8.35
CA LEU A 47 0.37 -8.48 -9.80
C LEU A 47 -0.11 -7.14 -10.40
N MET A 48 0.46 -6.76 -11.54
CA MET A 48 0.10 -5.49 -12.19
C MET A 48 -1.33 -5.54 -12.74
N PRO A 49 -2.24 -4.63 -12.32
CA PRO A 49 -3.52 -4.46 -12.99
C PRO A 49 -3.31 -4.02 -14.44
N LYS A 50 -4.04 -4.60 -15.40
CA LYS A 50 -3.92 -4.25 -16.83
C LYS A 50 -4.20 -2.76 -17.10
N SER A 51 -5.09 -2.15 -16.32
CA SER A 51 -5.41 -0.71 -16.41
C SER A 51 -4.29 0.21 -15.94
N ALA A 52 -3.36 -0.26 -15.10
CA ALA A 52 -2.30 0.59 -14.54
C ALA A 52 -1.42 1.20 -15.65
N ARG A 53 -1.11 0.41 -16.69
CA ARG A 53 -0.34 0.88 -17.84
C ARG A 53 -1.04 2.04 -18.55
N GLN A 54 -2.33 1.88 -18.83
CA GLN A 54 -3.15 2.86 -19.53
C GLN A 54 -3.25 4.18 -18.76
N ILE A 55 -3.43 4.12 -17.44
CA ILE A 55 -3.50 5.30 -16.57
C ILE A 55 -2.16 6.05 -16.60
N VAL A 56 -1.03 5.34 -16.46
CA VAL A 56 0.30 5.96 -16.49
C VAL A 56 0.58 6.57 -17.85
N ASP A 57 0.27 5.87 -18.95
CA ASP A 57 0.46 6.41 -20.31
C ASP A 57 -0.37 7.68 -20.54
N HIS A 58 -1.61 7.72 -20.05
CA HIS A 58 -2.43 8.92 -20.14
C HIS A 58 -1.79 10.13 -19.42
N GLU A 59 -1.20 9.93 -18.25
CA GLU A 59 -0.52 11.03 -17.54
C GLU A 59 0.79 11.45 -18.21
N LEU A 60 1.50 10.53 -18.86
CA LEU A 60 2.67 10.86 -19.68
C LEU A 60 2.26 11.68 -20.91
N ASP A 61 1.15 11.33 -21.56
CA ASP A 61 0.59 12.10 -22.67
C ASP A 61 0.12 13.49 -22.21
N ASN A 62 -0.54 13.58 -21.05
CA ASN A 62 -0.91 14.88 -20.45
C ASN A 62 0.32 15.75 -20.21
N TRP A 63 1.40 15.16 -19.67
CA TRP A 63 2.65 15.89 -19.45
C TRP A 63 3.25 16.39 -20.76
N ALA A 64 3.33 15.54 -21.79
CA ALA A 64 3.89 15.90 -23.09
C ALA A 64 3.10 17.03 -23.77
N ASN A 65 1.77 17.04 -23.63
CA ASN A 65 0.90 17.98 -24.33
C ASN A 65 0.65 19.29 -23.57
N LEU A 66 0.65 19.26 -22.24
CA LEU A 66 0.20 20.39 -21.39
C LEU A 66 1.31 20.96 -20.50
N ALA A 67 2.40 20.21 -20.29
CA ALA A 67 3.49 20.60 -19.38
C ALA A 67 2.95 21.05 -18.00
N VAL A 68 3.26 22.28 -17.58
CA VAL A 68 2.84 22.84 -16.28
C VAL A 68 1.32 22.97 -16.16
N ASP A 69 0.61 23.15 -17.28
CA ASP A 69 -0.84 23.31 -17.26
C ASP A 69 -1.54 22.02 -16.80
N ALA A 70 -0.87 20.86 -16.89
CA ALA A 70 -1.40 19.59 -16.40
C ALA A 70 -1.69 19.58 -14.89
N HIS A 71 -1.15 20.53 -14.12
CA HIS A 71 -1.56 20.72 -12.73
C HIS A 71 -3.07 20.94 -12.57
N HIS A 72 -3.72 21.53 -13.58
CA HIS A 72 -5.13 21.92 -13.53
C HIS A 72 -5.96 21.47 -14.74
N ALA A 73 -5.35 21.29 -15.91
CA ALA A 73 -6.03 21.13 -17.20
C ALA A 73 -6.08 19.69 -17.72
N THR A 74 -6.16 18.68 -16.85
CA THR A 74 -6.31 17.26 -17.22
C THR A 74 -7.63 16.68 -16.71
N GLY A 75 -7.98 15.47 -17.17
CA GLY A 75 -9.09 14.70 -16.58
C GLY A 75 -8.84 14.29 -15.12
N THR A 76 -7.56 14.26 -14.68
CA THR A 76 -7.13 13.97 -13.32
C THR A 76 -6.10 15.02 -12.87
N PRO A 77 -6.54 16.24 -12.46
CA PRO A 77 -5.62 17.35 -12.19
C PRO A 77 -4.55 16.99 -11.17
N TRP A 78 -3.27 17.19 -11.49
CA TRP A 78 -2.18 16.75 -10.62
C TRP A 78 -2.16 17.47 -9.27
N TYR A 79 -2.73 18.68 -9.19
CA TYR A 79 -2.82 19.39 -7.92
C TYR A 79 -3.75 18.67 -6.91
N SER A 80 -4.85 18.10 -7.37
CA SER A 80 -5.91 17.53 -6.54
C SER A 80 -6.10 16.01 -6.69
N TYR A 81 -5.28 15.32 -7.49
CA TYR A 81 -5.48 13.88 -7.76
C TYR A 81 -5.57 13.03 -6.48
N HIS A 82 -4.80 13.38 -5.45
CA HIS A 82 -4.76 12.67 -4.17
C HIS A 82 -6.12 12.68 -3.45
N GLU A 83 -6.98 13.65 -3.75
CA GLU A 83 -8.33 13.74 -3.18
C GLU A 83 -9.24 12.63 -3.70
N ALA A 84 -9.08 12.23 -4.97
CA ALA A 84 -9.83 11.13 -5.58
C ALA A 84 -9.54 9.78 -4.91
N LEU A 85 -8.40 9.66 -4.21
CA LEU A 85 -8.00 8.45 -3.50
C LEU A 85 -8.57 8.37 -2.08
N ARG A 86 -9.10 9.47 -1.51
CA ARG A 86 -9.59 9.51 -0.13
C ARG A 86 -10.75 8.55 0.09
N GLU A 87 -11.81 8.69 -0.72
CA GLU A 87 -13.05 7.91 -0.58
C GLU A 87 -12.83 6.38 -0.74
N PRO A 88 -12.16 5.89 -1.80
CA PRO A 88 -11.89 4.45 -1.93
C PRO A 88 -11.05 3.89 -0.78
N THR A 89 -10.00 4.61 -0.39
CA THR A 89 -9.09 4.16 0.68
C THR A 89 -9.78 4.16 2.04
N ALA A 90 -10.58 5.19 2.33
CA ALA A 90 -11.35 5.29 3.57
C ALA A 90 -12.33 4.12 3.73
N ARG A 91 -13.04 3.72 2.66
CA ARG A 91 -13.90 2.53 2.68
C ARG A 91 -13.13 1.23 2.93
N LEU A 92 -11.90 1.11 2.40
CA LEU A 92 -11.08 -0.09 2.56
C LEU A 92 -10.60 -0.28 4.02
N ILE A 93 -10.28 0.82 4.71
CA ILE A 93 -9.71 0.77 6.07
C ILE A 93 -10.72 1.10 7.18
N GLY A 94 -11.98 1.41 6.83
CA GLY A 94 -13.03 1.75 7.80
C GLY A 94 -12.88 3.14 8.45
N ALA A 95 -12.33 4.11 7.73
CA ALA A 95 -12.13 5.49 8.20
C ALA A 95 -13.08 6.48 7.52
N LYS A 96 -13.11 7.74 7.98
CA LYS A 96 -13.78 8.83 7.25
C LYS A 96 -12.86 9.37 6.15
N PRO A 97 -13.40 9.90 5.04
CA PRO A 97 -12.59 10.42 3.93
C PRO A 97 -11.58 11.51 4.35
N PHE A 98 -11.93 12.37 5.31
CA PHE A 98 -11.05 13.44 5.81
C PHE A 98 -9.99 12.95 6.81
N GLU A 99 -10.03 11.68 7.22
CA GLU A 99 -9.02 11.05 8.10
C GLU A 99 -7.92 10.36 7.28
N VAL A 100 -7.99 10.38 5.94
CA VAL A 100 -7.13 9.59 5.05
C VAL A 100 -6.45 10.47 4.00
N ILE A 101 -5.17 10.20 3.75
CA ILE A 101 -4.41 10.75 2.63
C ILE A 101 -3.45 9.69 2.06
N CYS A 102 -3.40 9.58 0.74
CA CYS A 102 -2.41 8.74 0.03
C CYS A 102 -1.21 9.61 -0.32
N MET A 103 -0.10 9.46 0.40
CA MET A 103 1.11 10.27 0.22
C MET A 103 2.39 9.49 0.54
N ASN A 104 3.52 9.93 -0.01
CA ASN A 104 4.86 9.41 0.25
C ASN A 104 4.98 7.87 0.21
N SER A 105 5.90 7.32 1.02
CA SER A 105 6.03 5.90 1.33
C SER A 105 5.65 5.62 2.78
N LEU A 106 5.46 4.34 3.13
CA LEU A 106 5.08 3.90 4.48
C LEU A 106 5.99 4.47 5.58
N THR A 107 7.30 4.27 5.47
CA THR A 107 8.27 4.69 6.50
C THR A 107 8.37 6.21 6.62
N VAL A 108 8.22 6.95 5.51
CA VAL A 108 8.17 8.42 5.55
C VAL A 108 6.94 8.88 6.34
N ASN A 109 5.76 8.30 6.08
CA ASN A 109 4.55 8.65 6.82
C ASN A 109 4.65 8.27 8.31
N LEU A 110 5.30 7.16 8.65
CA LEU A 110 5.59 6.81 10.04
C LEU A 110 6.44 7.87 10.73
N HIS A 111 7.47 8.39 10.06
CA HIS A 111 8.26 9.51 10.58
C HIS A 111 7.43 10.77 10.81
N LEU A 112 6.57 11.15 9.86
CA LEU A 112 5.70 12.33 10.00
C LEU A 112 4.72 12.18 11.17
N MET A 113 4.17 10.98 11.36
CA MET A 113 3.33 10.67 12.51
C MET A 113 4.13 10.77 13.82
N MET A 114 5.31 10.17 13.89
CA MET A 114 6.17 10.22 15.08
C MET A 114 6.59 11.66 15.42
N ALA A 115 7.04 12.44 14.44
CA ALA A 115 7.41 13.84 14.66
C ALA A 115 6.26 14.70 15.22
N THR A 116 5.01 14.30 14.97
CA THR A 116 3.82 15.01 15.45
C THR A 116 3.34 14.51 16.80
N PHE A 117 3.22 13.19 16.96
CA PHE A 117 2.56 12.53 18.09
C PHE A 117 3.51 12.08 19.19
N TYR A 118 4.75 11.74 18.88
CA TYR A 118 5.75 11.34 19.87
C TYR A 118 6.36 12.58 20.52
N ARG A 119 5.79 12.95 21.68
CA ARG A 119 6.22 14.12 22.48
C ARG A 119 6.74 13.64 23.84
N PRO A 120 7.96 13.11 23.91
CA PRO A 120 8.45 12.47 25.12
C PRO A 120 8.58 13.48 26.27
N SER A 121 8.24 13.04 27.47
CA SER A 121 8.49 13.74 28.73
C SER A 121 9.30 12.85 29.67
N LYS A 122 9.80 13.40 30.78
CA LYS A 122 10.56 12.63 31.78
C LYS A 122 9.82 11.39 32.29
N SER A 123 8.49 11.44 32.39
CA SER A 123 7.66 10.33 32.89
C SER A 123 7.02 9.48 31.78
N ARG A 124 7.02 9.96 30.53
CA ARG A 124 6.39 9.27 29.39
C ARG A 124 7.25 9.46 28.14
N PHE A 125 8.23 8.59 27.96
CA PHE A 125 9.16 8.63 26.83
C PHE A 125 9.31 7.30 26.10
N LYS A 126 8.76 6.20 26.64
CA LYS A 126 8.91 4.88 26.03
C LYS A 126 7.97 4.70 24.85
N VAL A 127 8.44 4.01 23.81
CA VAL A 127 7.65 3.49 22.69
C VAL A 127 7.58 1.98 22.87
N LEU A 128 6.36 1.44 22.80
CA LEU A 128 6.11 0.00 22.86
C LEU A 128 6.03 -0.55 21.43
N MET A 129 6.76 -1.62 21.13
CA MET A 129 6.76 -2.28 19.81
C MET A 129 6.89 -3.80 19.96
N GLU A 130 6.29 -4.55 19.05
CA GLU A 130 6.41 -6.00 19.00
C GLU A 130 7.81 -6.48 18.61
N GLU A 131 8.15 -7.72 18.99
CA GLU A 131 9.38 -8.39 18.57
C GLU A 131 9.07 -9.78 17.96
N PRO A 132 9.53 -10.07 16.71
CA PRO A 132 10.23 -9.19 15.78
C PRO A 132 9.30 -8.29 14.95
N ALA A 133 9.57 -6.98 14.94
CA ALA A 133 8.96 -6.02 14.01
C ALA A 133 9.69 -5.95 12.66
N PHE A 134 9.07 -5.34 11.66
CA PHE A 134 9.72 -5.09 10.37
C PHE A 134 10.92 -4.14 10.53
N PRO A 135 12.06 -4.35 9.83
CA PRO A 135 13.27 -3.58 10.09
C PRO A 135 13.12 -2.07 9.90
N SER A 136 12.35 -1.65 8.90
CA SER A 136 12.18 -0.22 8.60
C SER A 136 11.48 0.53 9.75
N ASP A 137 10.45 -0.08 10.34
CA ASP A 137 9.70 0.43 11.49
C ASP A 137 10.60 0.55 12.72
N THR A 138 11.42 -0.48 12.95
CA THR A 138 12.44 -0.49 14.00
C THR A 138 13.43 0.67 13.83
N TYR A 139 13.92 0.89 12.62
CA TYR A 139 14.85 2.00 12.34
C TYR A 139 14.18 3.36 12.46
N ALA A 140 12.94 3.50 12.00
CA ALA A 140 12.17 4.73 12.10
C ALA A 140 11.97 5.15 13.57
N ILE A 141 11.59 4.20 14.43
CA ILE A 141 11.40 4.46 15.86
C ILE A 141 12.75 4.77 16.52
N LYS A 142 13.79 3.97 16.28
CA LYS A 142 15.12 4.19 16.89
C LYS A 142 15.70 5.55 16.54
N THR A 143 15.57 5.99 15.29
CA THR A 143 16.07 7.31 14.86
C THR A 143 15.25 8.46 15.46
N GLN A 144 13.94 8.28 15.67
CA GLN A 144 13.11 9.24 16.40
C GLN A 144 13.49 9.33 17.89
N LEU A 145 13.76 8.20 18.56
CA LEU A 145 14.26 8.20 19.94
C LEU A 145 15.58 8.98 20.05
N ILE A 146 16.54 8.69 19.16
CA ILE A 146 17.84 9.38 19.10
C ILE A 146 17.65 10.88 18.82
N HIS A 147 16.74 11.25 17.90
CA HIS A 147 16.42 12.65 17.60
C HIS A 147 15.94 13.43 18.85
N HIS A 148 15.25 12.75 19.77
CA HIS A 148 14.82 13.30 21.06
C HIS A 148 15.85 13.13 22.19
N GLY A 149 17.08 12.71 21.89
CA GLY A 149 18.14 12.54 22.88
C GLY A 149 17.97 11.31 23.79
N LEU A 150 17.14 10.34 23.38
CA LEU A 150 16.86 9.12 24.13
C LEU A 150 17.64 7.95 23.54
N HIS A 151 18.24 7.13 24.41
CA HIS A 151 18.94 5.95 23.98
C HIS A 151 17.93 4.80 23.73
N PRO A 152 17.93 4.14 22.55
CA PRO A 152 16.92 3.14 22.22
C PRO A 152 16.80 1.97 23.20
N LYS A 153 17.90 1.57 23.86
CA LYS A 153 17.84 0.48 24.88
C LYS A 153 16.98 0.82 26.10
N ASP A 154 16.77 2.11 26.39
CA ASP A 154 16.02 2.55 27.57
C ASP A 154 14.59 2.97 27.21
N ALA A 155 14.37 3.37 25.95
CA ALA A 155 13.15 4.00 25.48
C ALA A 155 12.32 3.14 24.50
N LEU A 156 12.88 2.07 23.93
CA LEU A 156 12.13 1.08 23.16
C LEU A 156 11.90 -0.15 24.04
N VAL A 157 10.63 -0.52 24.22
CA VAL A 157 10.20 -1.67 25.02
C VAL A 157 9.32 -2.58 24.18
#